data_AF-M1DQW4-F1
#
_entry.id   AF-M1DQW4-F1
#
_cell.length_a   1.000
_cell.length_b   1.000
_cell.length_c   1.000
_cell.angle_alpha   90.00
_cell.angle_beta   90.00
_cell.angle_gamma   90.00
#
_symmetry.space_group_name_H-M   'P 1'
#
loop_
_entity.id
_entity.type
_entity.pdbx_description
1 polymer ?
#
loop_
_entity_poly.entity_id
_entity_poly.type
_entity_poly.pdbx_seq_one_letter_code
_entity_poly.pdbx_strand_id
1 'polypeptide(L)'
;MDFGEDMESNVYFHIKDEAKRMLKEIELVKKNVENSELYAGMCLDLKQNKTIQKHFFRLLGYHSHVQVVIYGLGSTEYSFSSQFQLAVVLLLKRDFPNWIGNIEIYDPRMSTADIIFFEKLGLEVLTNDENCKRRAQRPTMFYMPNPCWYLIGNLLGANWSSSCLNKIFVLTNSFSYTLTNTPRCRTVLETVVRLERSLDFTTEVNIETSDNQTYANLFSGFAWHFFDVDPNNDIDKPGCYWLDMQRHLEEEFLENMKSDMNSGDFAEIWGNNRGARHLRCNNIPPPPGWIKLNIYGIGRKGDQPGRYSGIFQDEKGKCFDMYRGDIDVEDNVIAGLEALRIGLAGCMEGRPNAQKLIVESDNIILVHYVNGLPEPNDTAMRWLGEIFFMLKRIACVVYHIYEEANEATRDLALNGECPNSA
;
A
#
# COMPACT_ATOMS: atom_id res chain seq x y z
N MET A 1 8.95 -15.78 53.70
CA MET A 1 9.41 -14.45 53.26
C MET A 1 8.82 -14.24 51.89
N ASP A 2 7.91 -13.28 51.83
CA ASP A 2 7.04 -12.99 50.72
C ASP A 2 7.79 -12.09 49.73
N PHE A 3 8.63 -12.68 48.88
CA PHE A 3 9.46 -11.91 47.95
C PHE A 3 8.67 -11.41 46.72
N GLY A 4 7.41 -11.83 46.55
CA GLY A 4 6.53 -11.43 45.44
C GLY A 4 5.75 -10.15 45.72
N GLU A 5 5.08 -10.05 46.87
CA GLU A 5 4.23 -8.89 47.21
C GLU A 5 5.04 -7.58 47.37
N ASP A 6 6.27 -7.65 47.89
CA ASP A 6 7.16 -6.48 48.05
C ASP A 6 7.73 -5.98 46.71
N MET A 7 7.93 -6.86 45.72
CA MET A 7 8.40 -6.43 44.39
C MET A 7 7.29 -5.80 43.56
N GLU A 8 6.09 -6.38 43.54
CA GLU A 8 4.95 -5.81 42.80
C GLU A 8 4.51 -4.46 43.36
N SER A 9 4.50 -4.31 44.69
CA SER A 9 4.19 -3.02 45.34
C SER A 9 5.24 -1.95 45.04
N ASN A 10 6.53 -2.32 44.96
CA ASN A 10 7.61 -1.40 44.62
C ASN A 10 7.59 -0.99 43.13
N VAL A 11 7.33 -1.94 42.21
CA VAL A 11 7.14 -1.63 40.79
C VAL A 11 5.94 -0.70 40.59
N TYR A 12 4.82 -0.96 41.25
CA TYR A 12 3.64 -0.12 41.18
C TYR A 12 3.86 1.27 41.79
N PHE A 13 4.67 1.37 42.85
CA PHE A 13 5.10 2.65 43.41
C PHE A 13 5.91 3.47 42.38
N HIS A 14 6.89 2.86 41.72
CA HIS A 14 7.68 3.52 40.68
C HIS A 14 6.83 4.02 39.51
N ILE A 15 5.87 3.22 39.03
CA ILE A 15 4.94 3.62 37.96
C ILE A 15 4.12 4.86 38.38
N LYS A 16 3.62 4.90 39.62
CA LYS A 16 2.83 6.03 40.14
C LYS A 16 3.68 7.29 40.34
N ASP A 17 4.92 7.14 40.78
CA ASP A 17 5.86 8.25 40.94
C ASP A 17 6.23 8.83 39.57
N GLU A 18 6.46 7.96 38.58
CA GLU A 18 6.74 8.35 37.20
C GLU A 18 5.57 9.14 36.60
N ALA A 19 4.33 8.64 36.70
CA ALA A 19 3.15 9.38 36.27
C ALA A 19 3.01 10.76 36.97
N LYS A 20 3.45 10.87 38.23
CA LYS A 20 3.46 12.15 38.97
C LYS A 20 4.55 13.09 38.47
N ARG A 21 5.71 12.56 38.05
CA ARG A 21 6.78 13.33 37.38
C ARG A 21 6.29 13.87 36.04
N MET A 22 5.68 13.02 35.22
CA MET A 22 5.10 13.39 33.93
C MET A 22 4.06 14.52 34.05
N LEU A 23 3.21 14.52 35.09
CA LEU A 23 2.28 15.62 35.38
C LEU A 23 2.97 16.98 35.63
N LYS A 24 4.17 16.99 36.21
CA LYS A 24 4.93 18.22 36.39
C LYS A 24 5.59 18.65 35.07
N GLU A 25 6.10 17.70 34.33
CA GLU A 25 6.78 17.94 33.05
C GLU A 25 5.81 18.50 32.00
N ILE A 26 4.60 17.94 31.89
CA ILE A 26 3.62 18.42 30.90
C ILE A 26 3.22 19.88 31.12
N GLU A 27 3.20 20.38 32.36
CA GLU A 27 2.94 21.81 32.64
C GLU A 27 4.10 22.71 32.20
N LEU A 28 5.35 22.23 32.24
CA LEU A 28 6.49 22.94 31.66
C LEU A 28 6.45 22.92 30.14
N VAL A 29 6.15 21.76 29.55
CA VAL A 29 6.01 21.59 28.10
C VAL A 29 4.88 22.45 27.55
N LYS A 30 3.72 22.49 28.22
CA LYS A 30 2.59 23.38 27.87
C LYS A 30 3.01 24.84 27.81
N LYS A 31 3.79 25.34 28.79
CA LYS A 31 4.30 26.72 28.74
C LYS A 31 5.23 26.95 27.55
N ASN A 32 6.05 25.97 27.20
CA ASN A 32 6.93 26.07 26.03
C ASN A 32 6.14 26.09 24.71
N VAL A 33 5.11 25.25 24.60
CA VAL A 33 4.23 25.20 23.42
C VAL A 33 3.38 26.46 23.31
N GLU A 34 2.82 26.94 24.43
CA GLU A 34 1.99 28.15 24.49
C GLU A 34 2.74 29.40 23.99
N ASN A 35 4.04 29.49 24.29
CA ASN A 35 4.90 30.59 23.84
C ASN A 35 5.46 30.40 22.40
N SER A 36 5.11 29.31 21.72
CA SER A 36 5.60 29.04 20.36
C SER A 36 4.75 29.76 19.31
N GLU A 37 5.40 30.22 18.25
CA GLU A 37 4.72 30.78 17.07
C GLU A 37 3.82 29.73 16.39
N LEU A 38 4.19 28.44 16.44
CA LEU A 38 3.37 27.33 15.97
C LEU A 38 1.97 27.36 16.61
N TYR A 39 1.92 27.35 17.95
CA TYR A 39 0.65 27.34 18.66
C TYR A 39 -0.12 28.65 18.49
N ALA A 40 0.59 29.78 18.44
CA ALA A 40 -0.02 31.08 18.17
C ALA A 40 -0.68 31.10 16.79
N GLY A 41 -0.01 30.56 15.76
CA GLY A 41 -0.49 30.40 14.39
C GLY A 41 -1.74 29.51 14.34
N MET A 42 -1.70 28.33 14.97
CA MET A 42 -2.88 27.47 15.09
C MET A 42 -4.07 28.20 15.74
N CYS A 43 -3.83 28.97 16.80
CA CYS A 43 -4.88 29.75 17.45
C CYS A 43 -5.44 30.86 16.54
N LEU A 44 -4.59 31.52 15.76
CA LEU A 44 -5.00 32.54 14.79
C LEU A 44 -5.85 31.92 13.68
N ASP A 45 -5.43 30.79 13.14
CA ASP A 45 -6.17 30.03 12.14
C ASP A 45 -7.58 29.67 12.63
N LEU A 46 -7.68 29.05 13.81
CA LEU A 46 -8.96 28.68 14.41
C LEU A 46 -9.87 29.91 14.66
N LYS A 47 -9.29 31.09 14.94
CA LYS A 47 -10.04 32.32 15.27
C LYS A 47 -10.39 33.18 14.06
N GLN A 48 -9.61 33.15 12.99
CA GLN A 48 -9.69 34.14 11.91
C GLN A 48 -9.83 33.53 10.51
N ASN A 49 -9.43 32.26 10.33
CA ASN A 49 -9.50 31.62 9.03
C ASN A 49 -10.97 31.29 8.68
N LYS A 50 -11.54 32.04 7.74
CA LYS A 50 -12.94 31.90 7.31
C LYS A 50 -13.27 30.50 6.81
N THR A 51 -12.31 29.82 6.20
CA THR A 51 -12.49 28.45 5.70
C THR A 51 -12.66 27.49 6.87
N ILE A 52 -11.77 27.54 7.86
CA ILE A 52 -11.87 26.74 9.09
C ILE A 52 -13.19 27.01 9.82
N GLN A 53 -13.54 28.29 10.00
CA GLN A 53 -14.79 28.68 10.67
C GLN A 53 -16.03 28.13 9.95
N LYS A 54 -16.06 28.18 8.62
CA LYS A 54 -17.14 27.61 7.80
C LYS A 54 -17.27 26.11 8.03
N HIS A 55 -16.15 25.38 8.03
CA HIS A 55 -16.16 23.94 8.28
C HIS A 55 -16.63 23.59 9.69
N PHE A 56 -16.17 24.30 10.72
CA PHE A 56 -16.66 24.07 12.08
C PHE A 56 -18.14 24.35 12.25
N PHE A 57 -18.63 25.45 11.68
CA PHE A 57 -20.05 25.77 11.72
C PHE A 57 -20.91 24.65 11.09
N ARG A 58 -20.48 24.12 9.94
CA ARG A 58 -21.15 22.98 9.29
C ARG A 58 -21.07 21.70 10.13
N LEU A 59 -19.88 21.38 10.63
CA LEU A 59 -19.58 20.11 11.28
C LEU A 59 -20.24 20.00 12.66
N LEU A 60 -20.23 21.09 13.45
CA LEU A 60 -20.89 21.13 14.75
C LEU A 60 -22.42 21.06 14.61
N GLY A 61 -23.01 21.78 13.65
CA GLY A 61 -24.46 21.80 13.46
C GLY A 61 -25.17 22.17 14.76
N TYR A 62 -25.96 21.24 15.32
CA TYR A 62 -26.63 21.42 16.62
C TYR A 62 -25.82 20.93 17.83
N HIS A 63 -24.67 20.30 17.61
CA HIS A 63 -23.78 19.87 18.68
C HIS A 63 -23.02 21.07 19.25
N SER A 64 -22.90 21.11 20.57
CA SER A 64 -22.12 22.14 21.24
C SER A 64 -20.61 21.89 21.13
N HIS A 65 -20.18 20.63 21.04
CA HIS A 65 -18.77 20.26 21.04
C HIS A 65 -18.50 19.09 20.09
N VAL A 66 -17.24 19.00 19.66
CA VAL A 66 -16.66 17.83 19.01
C VAL A 66 -16.07 16.90 20.06
N GLN A 67 -16.18 15.61 19.83
CA GLN A 67 -15.36 14.62 20.53
C GLN A 67 -13.94 14.69 19.96
N VAL A 68 -12.92 14.54 20.80
CA VAL A 68 -11.54 14.37 20.32
C VAL A 68 -11.11 12.94 20.57
N VAL A 69 -10.49 12.34 19.57
CA VAL A 69 -9.87 11.02 19.67
C VAL A 69 -8.42 11.14 19.25
N ILE A 70 -7.51 10.79 20.16
CA ILE A 70 -6.07 10.80 19.94
C ILE A 70 -5.60 9.40 19.59
N TYR A 71 -4.96 9.26 18.43
CA TYR A 71 -4.23 8.05 18.04
C TYR A 71 -2.82 8.39 17.57
N GLY A 72 -1.89 7.44 17.65
CA GLY A 72 -0.54 7.62 17.10
C GLY A 72 0.25 8.71 17.80
N LEU A 73 0.00 8.92 19.10
CA LEU A 73 0.77 9.82 19.94
C LEU A 73 2.11 9.20 20.36
N GLY A 74 2.16 7.88 20.55
CA GLY A 74 3.23 7.19 21.25
C GLY A 74 3.16 7.32 22.78
N SER A 75 4.23 6.88 23.46
CA SER A 75 4.37 6.97 24.91
C SER A 75 4.89 8.34 25.35
N THR A 76 4.20 9.01 26.27
CA THR A 76 4.69 10.27 26.85
C THR A 76 5.77 10.06 27.93
N GLU A 77 5.87 8.85 28.49
CA GLU A 77 6.97 8.45 29.38
C GLU A 77 8.30 8.40 28.59
N TYR A 78 8.28 7.82 27.39
CA TYR A 78 9.50 7.51 26.63
C TYR A 78 9.81 8.45 25.46
N SER A 79 8.94 9.41 25.14
CA SER A 79 9.11 10.30 23.99
C SER A 79 8.78 11.75 24.31
N PHE A 80 9.79 12.61 24.23
CA PHE A 80 9.59 14.06 24.31
C PHE A 80 8.67 14.56 23.20
N SER A 81 8.78 14.02 21.98
CA SER A 81 7.88 14.39 20.88
C SER A 81 6.41 14.19 21.26
N SER A 82 6.09 13.07 21.91
CA SER A 82 4.75 12.74 22.39
C SER A 82 4.28 13.71 23.48
N GLN A 83 5.18 14.17 24.36
CA GLN A 83 4.84 15.20 25.36
C GLN A 83 4.48 16.55 24.71
N PHE A 84 5.27 17.00 23.72
CA PHE A 84 5.00 18.25 23.01
C PHE A 84 3.71 18.18 22.18
N GLN A 85 3.46 17.05 21.50
CA GLN A 85 2.24 16.82 20.74
C GLN A 85 1.01 16.75 21.65
N LEU A 86 1.10 16.08 22.80
CA LEU A 86 0.02 16.09 23.79
C LEU A 86 -0.25 17.50 24.34
N ALA A 87 0.80 18.27 24.61
CA ALA A 87 0.65 19.63 25.12
C ALA A 87 -0.16 20.51 24.16
N VAL A 88 0.00 20.37 22.84
CA VAL A 88 -0.79 21.09 21.84
C VAL A 88 -2.29 20.83 22.02
N VAL A 89 -2.71 19.57 22.03
CA VAL A 89 -4.16 19.24 22.12
C VAL A 89 -4.76 19.58 23.49
N LEU A 90 -3.97 19.49 24.57
CA LEU A 90 -4.39 19.96 25.89
C LEU A 90 -4.58 21.49 25.94
N LEU A 91 -3.69 22.25 25.30
CA LEU A 91 -3.83 23.70 25.20
C LEU A 91 -5.02 24.09 24.32
N LEU A 92 -5.23 23.39 23.19
CA LEU A 92 -6.42 23.59 22.36
C LEU A 92 -7.70 23.40 23.19
N LYS A 93 -7.80 22.33 23.99
CA LYS A 93 -8.95 22.10 24.88
C LYS A 93 -9.14 23.23 25.89
N ARG A 94 -8.05 23.76 26.46
CA ARG A 94 -8.07 24.88 27.42
C ARG A 94 -8.56 26.17 26.77
N ASP A 95 -8.08 26.48 25.57
CA ASP A 95 -8.30 27.78 24.90
C ASP A 95 -9.59 27.82 24.06
N PHE A 96 -10.09 26.64 23.67
CA PHE A 96 -11.30 26.47 22.89
C PHE A 96 -12.32 25.52 23.55
N PRO A 97 -12.67 25.74 24.83
CA PRO A 97 -13.54 24.84 25.58
C PRO A 97 -14.98 24.82 25.04
N ASN A 98 -15.37 25.85 24.26
CA ASN A 98 -16.71 25.98 23.71
C ASN A 98 -17.01 25.02 22.56
N TRP A 99 -15.99 24.40 21.96
CA TRP A 99 -16.18 23.42 20.89
C TRP A 99 -15.37 22.14 21.07
N ILE A 100 -14.33 22.11 21.91
CA ILE A 100 -13.62 20.87 22.25
C ILE A 100 -14.23 20.24 23.50
N GLY A 101 -14.79 19.04 23.34
CA GLY A 101 -15.40 18.28 24.42
C GLY A 101 -14.43 17.32 25.11
N ASN A 102 -14.92 16.10 25.37
CA ASN A 102 -14.12 15.03 25.94
C ASN A 102 -13.02 14.58 24.97
N ILE A 103 -11.88 14.19 25.54
CA ILE A 103 -10.74 13.66 24.80
C ILE A 103 -10.59 12.19 25.20
N GLU A 104 -10.62 11.33 24.20
CA GLU A 104 -10.27 9.93 24.31
C GLU A 104 -8.89 9.69 23.70
N ILE A 105 -8.13 8.75 24.27
CA ILE A 105 -6.77 8.46 23.82
C ILE A 105 -6.48 6.96 23.79
N TYR A 106 -5.80 6.53 22.73
CA TYR A 106 -5.19 5.21 22.64
C TYR A 106 -3.88 5.26 21.85
N ASP A 107 -2.87 4.55 22.35
CA ASP A 107 -1.72 4.16 21.55
C ASP A 107 -1.20 2.80 22.04
N PRO A 108 -0.86 1.84 21.15
CA PRO A 108 -0.32 0.56 21.57
C PRO A 108 1.05 0.67 22.28
N ARG A 109 1.73 1.81 22.18
CA ARG A 109 3.00 2.07 22.87
C ARG A 109 2.83 2.67 24.27
N MET A 110 1.61 2.97 24.72
CA MET A 110 1.40 3.53 26.07
C MET A 110 1.95 2.58 27.14
N SER A 111 2.69 3.15 28.08
CA SER A 111 3.09 2.45 29.30
C SER A 111 1.98 2.49 30.36
N THR A 112 2.16 1.74 31.45
CA THR A 112 1.27 1.85 32.61
C THR A 112 1.33 3.24 33.25
N ALA A 113 2.48 3.93 33.19
CA ALA A 113 2.59 5.30 33.70
C ALA A 113 1.83 6.28 32.80
N ASP A 114 1.87 6.11 31.48
CA ASP A 114 1.05 6.88 30.52
C ASP A 114 -0.44 6.78 30.84
N ILE A 115 -0.95 5.57 31.08
CA ILE A 115 -2.38 5.34 31.40
C ILE A 115 -2.78 6.15 32.65
N ILE A 116 -2.04 6.01 33.75
CA ILE A 116 -2.31 6.75 35.00
C ILE A 116 -2.18 8.26 34.78
N PHE A 117 -1.19 8.68 33.98
CA PHE A 117 -0.94 10.08 33.67
C PHE A 117 -2.12 10.70 32.89
N PHE A 118 -2.61 10.03 31.85
CA PHE A 118 -3.75 10.48 31.04
C PHE A 118 -5.05 10.54 31.85
N GLU A 119 -5.32 9.54 32.69
CA GLU A 119 -6.48 9.56 33.59
C GLU A 119 -6.44 10.75 34.55
N LYS A 120 -5.25 11.06 35.12
CA LYS A 120 -5.08 12.23 36.00
C LYS A 120 -5.21 13.57 35.27
N LEU A 121 -4.98 13.61 33.96
CA LEU A 121 -5.26 14.76 33.10
C LEU A 121 -6.75 14.87 32.72
N GLY A 122 -7.58 13.90 33.10
CA GLY A 122 -9.00 13.85 32.74
C GLY A 122 -9.24 13.45 31.29
N LEU A 123 -8.30 12.69 30.70
CA LEU A 123 -8.49 12.02 29.41
C LEU A 123 -9.10 10.65 29.64
N GLU A 124 -9.95 10.20 28.72
CA GLU A 124 -10.51 8.86 28.74
C GLU A 124 -9.57 7.91 27.99
N VAL A 125 -8.94 7.00 28.72
CA VAL A 125 -8.02 6.01 28.14
C VAL A 125 -8.83 4.83 27.60
N LEU A 126 -8.71 4.58 26.30
CA LEU A 126 -9.37 3.46 25.67
C LEU A 126 -8.62 2.16 26.00
N THR A 127 -9.35 1.06 26.20
CA THR A 127 -8.76 -0.25 26.53
C THR A 127 -8.62 -1.16 25.31
N ASN A 128 -9.26 -0.81 24.20
CA ASN A 128 -9.32 -1.64 23.00
C ASN A 128 -8.50 -0.98 21.89
N ASP A 129 -7.61 -1.74 21.27
CA ASP A 129 -6.96 -1.30 20.03
C ASP A 129 -7.96 -1.31 18.88
N GLU A 130 -8.51 -0.15 18.57
CA GLU A 130 -9.40 0.03 17.42
C GLU A 130 -8.65 0.06 16.09
N ASN A 131 -7.31 0.05 16.11
CA ASN A 131 -6.44 0.15 14.93
C ASN A 131 -6.80 1.37 14.05
N CYS A 132 -7.18 2.49 14.69
CA CYS A 132 -7.73 3.70 14.08
C CYS A 132 -9.02 3.52 13.25
N LYS A 133 -9.74 2.39 13.39
CA LYS A 133 -10.98 2.08 12.63
C LYS A 133 -12.25 2.59 13.32
N ARG A 134 -12.16 3.68 14.07
CA ARG A 134 -13.31 4.26 14.76
C ARG A 134 -14.21 4.99 13.76
N ARG A 135 -15.43 4.50 13.62
CA ARG A 135 -16.48 5.17 12.86
C ARG A 135 -17.13 6.27 13.71
N ALA A 136 -17.01 7.52 13.28
CA ALA A 136 -17.58 8.66 13.96
C ALA A 136 -19.11 8.62 13.95
N GLN A 137 -19.70 8.68 15.15
CA GLN A 137 -21.15 8.74 15.35
C GLN A 137 -21.66 10.18 15.54
N ARG A 138 -20.75 11.10 15.87
CA ARG A 138 -21.00 12.51 16.19
C ARG A 138 -19.85 13.36 15.63
N PRO A 139 -19.95 14.70 15.64
CA PRO A 139 -18.83 15.57 15.28
C PRO A 139 -17.56 15.18 16.03
N THR A 140 -16.52 14.77 15.31
CA THR A 140 -15.31 14.18 15.90
C THR A 140 -14.05 14.75 15.26
N MET A 141 -13.11 15.20 16.10
CA MET A 141 -11.74 15.49 15.72
C MET A 141 -10.90 14.24 15.93
N PHE A 142 -10.22 13.76 14.89
CA PHE A 142 -9.13 12.80 15.05
C PHE A 142 -7.81 13.56 15.10
N TYR A 143 -7.11 13.48 16.23
CA TYR A 143 -5.77 14.03 16.39
C TYR A 143 -4.76 12.89 16.23
N MET A 144 -4.00 12.94 15.14
CA MET A 144 -3.03 11.90 14.78
C MET A 144 -1.69 12.57 14.48
N PRO A 145 -0.86 12.84 15.49
CA PRO A 145 0.31 13.68 15.32
C PRO A 145 1.50 12.98 14.66
N ASN A 146 1.56 11.65 14.69
CA ASN A 146 2.61 10.86 14.04
C ASN A 146 2.11 9.48 13.56
N PRO A 147 1.05 9.41 12.72
CA PRO A 147 0.53 8.13 12.29
C PRO A 147 1.39 7.53 11.19
N CYS A 148 1.55 6.20 11.23
CA CYS A 148 1.90 5.48 10.01
C CYS A 148 0.76 5.64 8.98
N TRP A 149 1.10 5.73 7.69
CA TRP A 149 0.13 5.96 6.61
C TRP A 149 -1.06 4.98 6.64
N TYR A 150 -0.86 3.71 7.03
CA TYR A 150 -1.94 2.71 7.12
C TYR A 150 -2.99 3.07 8.19
N LEU A 151 -2.62 3.79 9.24
CA LEU A 151 -3.55 4.25 10.28
C LEU A 151 -4.48 5.35 9.74
N ILE A 152 -3.97 6.23 8.87
CA ILE A 152 -4.80 7.19 8.14
C ILE A 152 -5.75 6.44 7.19
N GLY A 153 -5.23 5.44 6.47
CA GLY A 153 -6.04 4.58 5.61
C GLY A 153 -7.17 3.85 6.34
N ASN A 154 -6.89 3.34 7.55
CA ASN A 154 -7.87 2.71 8.42
C ASN A 154 -8.95 3.69 8.88
N LEU A 155 -8.55 4.91 9.27
CA LEU A 155 -9.48 5.96 9.69
C LEU A 155 -10.43 6.35 8.55
N LEU A 156 -9.85 6.64 7.38
CA LEU A 156 -10.61 6.96 6.17
C LEU A 156 -11.55 5.81 5.82
N GLY A 157 -11.06 4.57 5.81
CA GLY A 157 -11.85 3.38 5.50
C GLY A 157 -13.04 3.17 6.44
N ALA A 158 -12.85 3.33 7.75
CA ALA A 158 -13.93 3.19 8.74
C ALA A 158 -15.01 4.29 8.63
N ASN A 159 -14.68 5.41 8.00
CA ASN A 159 -15.56 6.56 7.83
C ASN A 159 -15.96 6.80 6.37
N TRP A 160 -15.64 5.90 5.44
CA TRP A 160 -15.73 6.12 3.98
C TRP A 160 -17.17 6.16 3.46
N SER A 161 -17.88 7.23 3.77
CA SER A 161 -19.19 7.61 3.22
C SER A 161 -19.36 9.11 3.42
N SER A 162 -20.16 9.76 2.57
CA SER A 162 -20.46 11.19 2.71
C SER A 162 -21.00 11.53 4.11
N SER A 163 -21.86 10.66 4.65
CA SER A 163 -22.48 10.81 5.97
C SER A 163 -21.50 10.75 7.16
N CYS A 164 -20.37 10.04 7.01
CA CYS A 164 -19.38 9.88 8.08
C CYS A 164 -18.21 10.85 7.92
N LEU A 165 -17.66 11.00 6.70
CA LEU A 165 -16.56 11.94 6.45
C LEU A 165 -16.94 13.38 6.78
N ASN A 166 -18.16 13.80 6.46
CA ASN A 166 -18.64 15.16 6.77
C ASN A 166 -18.86 15.42 8.27
N LYS A 167 -18.75 14.40 9.13
CA LYS A 167 -18.82 14.54 10.61
C LYS A 167 -17.44 14.61 11.25
N ILE A 168 -16.37 14.43 10.47
CA ILE A 168 -15.02 14.36 11.02
C ILE A 168 -14.14 15.45 10.41
N PHE A 169 -13.11 15.79 11.16
CA PHE A 169 -11.96 16.52 10.64
C PHE A 169 -10.72 15.97 11.33
N VAL A 170 -9.58 16.04 10.64
CA VAL A 170 -8.35 15.38 11.08
C VAL A 170 -7.26 16.42 11.25
N LEU A 171 -6.55 16.34 12.36
CA LEU A 171 -5.34 17.11 12.61
C LEU A 171 -4.17 16.13 12.57
N THR A 172 -3.46 16.11 11.44
CA THR A 172 -2.42 15.11 11.13
C THR A 172 -1.42 15.65 10.10
N ASN A 173 -0.47 14.85 9.64
CA ASN A 173 0.39 15.20 8.50
C ASN A 173 -0.46 15.31 7.23
N SER A 174 -0.09 16.23 6.35
CA SER A 174 -0.79 16.48 5.08
C SER A 174 -0.97 15.19 4.30
N PHE A 175 -2.18 14.96 3.80
CA PHE A 175 -2.49 13.81 2.96
C PHE A 175 -1.66 13.80 1.69
N SER A 176 -1.40 14.97 1.11
CA SER A 176 -0.52 15.13 -0.06
C SER A 176 0.93 14.69 0.27
N TYR A 177 1.44 15.09 1.44
CA TYR A 177 2.75 14.66 1.92
C TYR A 177 2.78 13.15 2.25
N THR A 178 1.77 12.64 2.96
CA THR A 178 1.65 11.21 3.30
C THR A 178 1.60 10.36 2.03
N LEU A 179 0.82 10.76 1.03
CA LEU A 179 0.69 10.05 -0.24
C LEU A 179 2.04 9.96 -0.97
N THR A 180 2.79 11.06 -1.02
CA THR A 180 4.13 11.11 -1.66
C THR A 180 5.14 10.16 -1.00
N ASN A 181 5.01 9.95 0.31
CA ASN A 181 5.92 9.09 1.10
C ASN A 181 5.38 7.67 1.33
N THR A 182 4.17 7.35 0.86
CA THR A 182 3.59 6.01 0.98
C THR A 182 4.12 5.12 -0.15
N PRO A 183 4.69 3.94 0.15
CA PRO A 183 5.09 3.00 -0.90
C PRO A 183 3.90 2.67 -1.81
N ARG A 184 4.11 2.59 -3.12
CA ARG A 184 3.06 2.10 -4.03
C ARG A 184 3.22 0.59 -4.18
N CYS A 185 2.49 -0.16 -3.37
CA CYS A 185 2.46 -1.62 -3.46
C CYS A 185 1.08 -2.18 -3.08
N ARG A 186 0.81 -3.42 -3.51
CA ARG A 186 -0.49 -4.08 -3.35
C ARG A 186 -1.03 -4.11 -1.92
N THR A 187 -0.18 -4.29 -0.91
CA THR A 187 -0.60 -4.40 0.49
C THR A 187 -1.14 -3.09 1.08
N VAL A 188 -0.87 -1.96 0.41
CA VAL A 188 -1.21 -0.62 0.92
C VAL A 188 -2.17 0.12 -0.01
N LEU A 189 -2.58 -0.55 -1.08
CA LEU A 189 -3.31 0.03 -2.19
C LEU A 189 -4.62 0.70 -1.75
N GLU A 190 -5.38 0.08 -0.85
CA GLU A 190 -6.62 0.70 -0.39
C GLU A 190 -6.39 2.05 0.30
N THR A 191 -5.28 2.19 1.04
CA THR A 191 -4.91 3.43 1.71
C THR A 191 -4.55 4.50 0.68
N VAL A 192 -3.76 4.13 -0.33
CA VAL A 192 -3.36 5.03 -1.42
C VAL A 192 -4.59 5.56 -2.17
N VAL A 193 -5.49 4.67 -2.59
CA VAL A 193 -6.72 5.04 -3.32
C VAL A 193 -7.61 5.95 -2.47
N ARG A 194 -7.77 5.66 -1.16
CA ARG A 194 -8.57 6.52 -0.28
C ARG A 194 -7.92 7.89 -0.06
N LEU A 195 -6.61 7.94 0.11
CA LEU A 195 -5.88 9.21 0.22
C LEU A 195 -6.05 10.04 -1.06
N GLU A 196 -5.75 9.46 -2.23
CA GLU A 196 -5.89 10.12 -3.54
C GLU A 196 -7.29 10.69 -3.73
N ARG A 197 -8.34 9.88 -3.51
CA ARG A 197 -9.73 10.34 -3.62
C ARG A 197 -10.10 11.39 -2.60
N SER A 198 -9.58 11.28 -1.38
CA SER A 198 -9.93 12.23 -0.33
C SER A 198 -9.49 13.64 -0.68
N LEU A 199 -8.40 13.80 -1.45
CA LEU A 199 -7.90 15.12 -1.87
C LEU A 199 -8.93 15.91 -2.68
N ASP A 200 -9.80 15.25 -3.46
CA ASP A 200 -10.82 15.92 -4.30
C ASP A 200 -11.89 16.65 -3.47
N PHE A 201 -12.07 16.26 -2.21
CA PHE A 201 -13.11 16.80 -1.33
C PHE A 201 -12.58 17.16 0.07
N THR A 202 -11.26 17.24 0.24
CA THR A 202 -10.63 17.66 1.50
C THR A 202 -10.03 19.04 1.34
N THR A 203 -10.38 19.94 2.25
CA THR A 203 -9.67 21.21 2.42
C THR A 203 -8.54 21.02 3.43
N GLU A 204 -7.30 21.01 2.94
CA GLU A 204 -6.09 21.02 3.77
C GLU A 204 -5.71 22.46 4.12
N VAL A 205 -5.58 22.76 5.41
CA VAL A 205 -5.02 24.03 5.90
C VAL A 205 -3.72 23.73 6.63
N ASN A 206 -2.60 24.00 5.96
CA ASN A 206 -1.28 23.78 6.51
C ASN A 206 -1.05 24.65 7.74
N ILE A 207 -0.41 24.06 8.75
CA ILE A 207 0.01 24.79 9.94
C ILE A 207 1.44 25.27 9.68
N GLU A 208 1.62 26.57 9.61
CA GLU A 208 2.95 27.16 9.45
C GLU A 208 3.80 26.84 10.68
N THR A 209 4.88 26.10 10.47
CA THR A 209 5.89 25.87 11.50
C THR A 209 6.85 27.05 11.50
N SER A 210 7.10 27.62 12.68
CA SER A 210 8.11 28.65 12.90
C SER A 210 9.51 28.26 12.38
N ASP A 211 10.41 29.23 12.24
CA ASP A 211 11.84 29.00 11.96
C ASP A 211 12.55 28.12 13.02
N ASN A 212 11.89 27.82 14.16
CA ASN A 212 12.40 26.86 15.13
C ASN A 212 12.38 25.43 14.58
N GLN A 213 13.58 24.93 14.25
CA GLN A 213 13.81 23.58 13.73
C GLN A 213 13.20 22.45 14.59
N THR A 214 13.07 22.63 15.90
CA THR A 214 12.47 21.63 16.79
C THR A 214 11.00 21.44 16.46
N TYR A 215 10.24 22.53 16.38
CA TYR A 215 8.81 22.47 16.04
C TYR A 215 8.60 22.08 14.57
N ALA A 216 9.46 22.55 13.66
CA ALA A 216 9.43 22.14 12.26
C ALA A 216 9.60 20.63 12.08
N ASN A 217 10.47 19.98 12.88
CA ASN A 217 10.64 18.54 12.85
C ASN A 217 9.48 17.79 13.51
N LEU A 218 8.99 18.28 14.65
CA LEU A 218 7.89 17.64 15.41
C LEU A 218 6.54 17.67 14.69
N PHE A 219 6.32 18.70 13.88
CA PHE A 219 5.07 18.97 13.16
C PHE A 219 5.34 19.13 11.66
N SER A 220 6.28 18.34 11.13
CA SER A 220 6.64 18.38 9.72
C SER A 220 5.44 18.02 8.83
N GLY A 221 5.05 18.95 7.96
CA GLY A 221 3.89 18.79 7.09
C GLY A 221 2.56 18.69 7.83
N PHE A 222 2.41 19.25 9.03
CA PHE A 222 1.19 19.17 9.82
C PHE A 222 0.07 20.08 9.27
N ALA A 223 -1.16 19.58 9.22
CA ALA A 223 -2.29 20.28 8.62
C ALA A 223 -3.64 19.91 9.26
N TRP A 224 -4.60 20.83 9.14
CA TRP A 224 -6.01 20.57 9.37
C TRP A 224 -6.66 20.02 8.10
N HIS A 225 -7.49 18.99 8.24
CA HIS A 225 -8.16 18.33 7.11
C HIS A 225 -9.67 18.37 7.35
N PHE A 226 -10.39 19.10 6.50
CA PHE A 226 -11.84 19.19 6.56
C PHE A 226 -12.48 18.58 5.31
N PHE A 227 -13.35 17.58 5.50
CA PHE A 227 -14.04 16.92 4.39
C PHE A 227 -15.31 17.66 3.99
N ASP A 228 -15.56 17.76 2.69
CA ASP A 228 -16.76 18.32 2.06
C ASP A 228 -17.28 17.41 0.94
N VAL A 229 -17.74 16.23 1.33
CA VAL A 229 -18.28 15.25 0.38
C VAL A 229 -19.72 15.62 0.05
N ASP A 230 -20.05 15.77 -1.23
CA ASP A 230 -21.45 15.93 -1.66
C ASP A 230 -22.27 14.71 -1.18
N PRO A 231 -23.36 14.88 -0.42
CA PRO A 231 -24.22 13.79 0.04
C PRO A 231 -24.77 12.90 -1.09
N ASN A 232 -24.88 13.44 -2.31
CA ASN A 232 -25.32 12.69 -3.50
C ASN A 232 -24.18 11.94 -4.19
N ASN A 233 -22.92 12.23 -3.84
CA ASN A 233 -21.78 11.53 -4.37
C ASN A 233 -21.65 10.19 -3.65
N ASP A 234 -21.78 9.11 -4.41
CA ASP A 234 -21.68 7.75 -3.91
C ASP A 234 -20.21 7.32 -3.92
N ILE A 235 -19.44 7.89 -2.99
CA ILE A 235 -18.00 7.62 -2.85
C ILE A 235 -17.70 6.21 -2.34
N ASP A 236 -18.71 5.56 -1.74
CA ASP A 236 -18.70 4.20 -1.21
C ASP A 236 -19.21 3.16 -2.22
N LYS A 237 -19.71 3.58 -3.39
CA LYS A 237 -20.15 2.67 -4.45
C LYS A 237 -18.99 1.77 -4.86
N PRO A 238 -19.14 0.43 -4.75
CA PRO A 238 -18.06 -0.49 -5.06
C PRO A 238 -17.53 -0.31 -6.48
N GLY A 239 -18.41 0.01 -7.46
CA GLY A 239 -18.04 0.17 -8.87
C GLY A 239 -16.91 1.16 -9.12
N CYS A 240 -16.92 2.31 -8.44
CA CYS A 240 -15.86 3.30 -8.57
C CYS A 240 -14.57 2.82 -7.88
N TYR A 241 -14.69 2.09 -6.78
CA TYR A 241 -13.54 1.58 -6.03
C TYR A 241 -12.79 0.46 -6.79
N TRP A 242 -13.52 -0.49 -7.39
CA TRP A 242 -12.92 -1.58 -8.16
C TRP A 242 -12.15 -1.08 -9.38
N LEU A 243 -12.67 -0.06 -10.07
CA LEU A 243 -12.00 0.52 -11.23
C LEU A 243 -10.69 1.21 -10.85
N ASP A 244 -10.64 1.91 -9.71
CA ASP A 244 -9.41 2.54 -9.26
C ASP A 244 -8.37 1.52 -8.79
N MET A 245 -8.82 0.48 -8.08
CA MET A 245 -7.96 -0.66 -7.76
C MET A 245 -7.39 -1.28 -9.03
N GLN A 246 -8.22 -1.47 -10.06
CA GLN A 246 -7.79 -2.03 -11.33
C GLN A 246 -6.75 -1.12 -12.01
N ARG A 247 -7.05 0.18 -12.15
CA ARG A 247 -6.15 1.18 -12.75
C ARG A 247 -4.81 1.25 -12.03
N HIS A 248 -4.79 1.23 -10.71
CA HIS A 248 -3.54 1.28 -9.97
C HIS A 248 -2.70 0.00 -10.17
N LEU A 249 -3.33 -1.18 -10.17
CA LEU A 249 -2.63 -2.43 -10.49
C LEU A 249 -2.08 -2.43 -11.92
N GLU A 250 -2.74 -1.71 -12.85
CA GLU A 250 -2.27 -1.51 -14.22
C GLU A 250 -1.08 -0.55 -14.28
N GLU A 251 -1.14 0.57 -13.57
CA GLU A 251 -0.05 1.54 -13.47
C GLU A 251 1.19 0.90 -12.82
N GLU A 252 1.01 0.16 -11.72
CA GLU A 252 2.07 -0.63 -11.06
C GLU A 252 2.70 -1.63 -12.05
N PHE A 253 1.87 -2.30 -12.86
CA PHE A 253 2.38 -3.20 -13.89
C PHE A 253 3.27 -2.48 -14.91
N LEU A 254 2.83 -1.32 -15.42
CA LEU A 254 3.56 -0.55 -16.41
C LEU A 254 4.84 0.10 -15.84
N GLU A 255 4.83 0.49 -14.57
CA GLU A 255 6.02 0.99 -13.86
C GLU A 255 7.05 -0.13 -13.67
N ASN A 256 6.61 -1.32 -13.24
CA ASN A 256 7.48 -2.49 -13.12
C ASN A 256 8.11 -2.88 -14.46
N MET A 257 7.36 -2.78 -15.57
CA MET A 257 7.88 -3.02 -16.93
C MET A 257 8.92 -1.98 -17.40
N LYS A 258 9.08 -0.86 -16.68
CA LYS A 258 10.13 0.14 -16.94
C LYS A 258 11.31 0.04 -15.96
N SER A 259 11.20 -0.82 -14.94
CA SER A 259 12.18 -0.94 -13.85
C SER A 259 13.24 -2.00 -14.14
N ASP A 260 14.43 -1.85 -13.56
CA ASP A 260 15.50 -2.85 -13.62
C ASP A 260 15.41 -3.85 -12.46
N MET A 261 14.24 -4.48 -12.29
CA MET A 261 14.01 -5.50 -11.26
C MET A 261 14.81 -6.79 -11.53
N ASN A 262 15.06 -7.56 -10.47
CA ASN A 262 15.65 -8.89 -10.60
C ASN A 262 14.57 -9.95 -10.93
N SER A 263 14.97 -11.15 -11.35
CA SER A 263 14.02 -12.21 -11.72
C SER A 263 13.19 -12.72 -10.54
N GLY A 264 13.70 -12.68 -9.31
CA GLY A 264 12.96 -13.03 -8.11
C GLY A 264 11.83 -12.05 -7.83
N ASP A 265 12.11 -10.75 -7.89
CA ASP A 265 11.10 -9.69 -7.70
C ASP A 265 9.98 -9.84 -8.74
N PHE A 266 10.34 -10.00 -10.02
CA PHE A 266 9.36 -10.19 -11.07
C PHE A 266 8.56 -11.50 -10.92
N ALA A 267 9.18 -12.60 -10.47
CA ALA A 267 8.48 -13.84 -10.22
C ALA A 267 7.48 -13.73 -9.06
N GLU A 268 7.83 -13.02 -7.99
CA GLU A 268 6.92 -12.74 -6.87
C GLU A 268 5.70 -11.94 -7.34
N ILE A 269 5.93 -10.90 -8.15
CA ILE A 269 4.87 -10.00 -8.63
C ILE A 269 4.00 -10.69 -9.69
N TRP A 270 4.59 -11.39 -10.67
CA TRP A 270 3.91 -11.85 -11.89
C TRP A 270 3.74 -13.35 -12.03
N GLY A 271 4.57 -14.16 -11.37
CA GLY A 271 4.46 -15.62 -11.42
C GLY A 271 3.27 -16.15 -10.63
N ASN A 272 2.87 -15.43 -9.58
CA ASN A 272 1.82 -15.82 -8.64
C ASN A 272 0.45 -15.14 -8.88
N ASN A 273 0.38 -14.12 -9.75
CA ASN A 273 -0.81 -13.30 -9.90
C ASN A 273 -1.31 -13.22 -11.34
N ARG A 274 -2.60 -13.50 -11.54
CA ARG A 274 -3.29 -13.27 -12.83
C ARG A 274 -3.58 -11.77 -12.98
N GLY A 275 -2.68 -11.04 -13.66
CA GLY A 275 -2.83 -9.61 -13.92
C GLY A 275 -4.05 -9.26 -14.78
N ALA A 276 -4.36 -7.96 -14.91
CA ALA A 276 -5.54 -7.49 -15.66
C ALA A 276 -5.47 -7.87 -17.15
N ARG A 277 -6.58 -8.40 -17.70
CA ARG A 277 -6.62 -8.96 -19.07
C ARG A 277 -6.17 -7.97 -20.14
N HIS A 278 -6.64 -6.73 -20.10
CA HIS A 278 -6.33 -5.74 -21.13
C HIS A 278 -4.83 -5.38 -21.22
N LEU A 279 -4.02 -5.64 -20.18
CA LEU A 279 -2.55 -5.57 -20.28
C LEU A 279 -1.96 -6.86 -20.84
N ARG A 280 -2.51 -8.00 -20.43
CA ARG A 280 -2.00 -9.35 -20.77
C ARG A 280 -2.50 -9.88 -22.12
N CYS A 281 -3.40 -9.17 -22.80
CA CYS A 281 -3.88 -9.48 -24.15
C CYS A 281 -3.26 -8.58 -25.22
N ASN A 282 -2.30 -7.73 -24.84
CA ASN A 282 -1.50 -6.91 -25.75
C ASN A 282 -0.04 -7.36 -25.70
N ASN A 283 0.67 -7.32 -26.83
CA ASN A 283 2.11 -7.55 -26.83
C ASN A 283 2.85 -6.30 -26.31
N ILE A 284 3.32 -6.34 -25.06
CA ILE A 284 4.03 -5.23 -24.40
C ILE A 284 5.54 -5.53 -24.40
N PRO A 285 6.42 -4.68 -24.97
CA PRO A 285 7.86 -4.93 -24.98
C PRO A 285 8.44 -5.17 -23.56
N PRO A 286 9.46 -6.02 -23.41
CA PRO A 286 10.07 -6.29 -22.10
C PRO A 286 10.87 -5.06 -21.59
N PRO A 287 11.21 -5.00 -20.29
CA PRO A 287 12.05 -3.92 -19.75
C PRO A 287 13.42 -3.85 -20.44
N PRO A 288 14.11 -2.69 -20.41
CA PRO A 288 15.45 -2.56 -20.98
C PRO A 288 16.41 -3.64 -20.48
N GLY A 289 17.18 -4.23 -21.39
CA GLY A 289 18.12 -5.32 -21.06
C GLY A 289 17.48 -6.70 -20.82
N TRP A 290 16.15 -6.84 -20.94
CA TRP A 290 15.46 -8.13 -20.96
C TRP A 290 15.16 -8.59 -22.38
N ILE A 291 15.27 -9.89 -22.62
CA ILE A 291 14.77 -10.53 -23.83
C ILE A 291 13.42 -11.15 -23.50
N LYS A 292 12.45 -11.04 -24.43
CA LYS A 292 11.17 -11.73 -24.33
C LYS A 292 11.18 -12.97 -25.21
N LEU A 293 10.63 -14.07 -24.69
CA LEU A 293 10.33 -15.29 -25.41
C LEU A 293 8.84 -15.61 -25.27
N ASN A 294 8.10 -15.50 -26.36
CA ASN A 294 6.74 -16.05 -26.44
C ASN A 294 6.84 -17.53 -26.80
N ILE A 295 6.11 -18.41 -26.11
CA ILE A 295 6.07 -19.84 -26.40
C ILE A 295 4.64 -20.32 -26.66
N TYR A 296 4.52 -21.32 -27.53
CA TYR A 296 3.25 -21.99 -27.80
C TYR A 296 3.48 -23.49 -28.02
N GLY A 297 2.52 -24.28 -27.58
CA GLY A 297 2.53 -25.73 -27.77
C GLY A 297 1.12 -26.30 -27.86
N ILE A 298 0.92 -27.20 -28.82
CA ILE A 298 -0.32 -27.92 -29.04
C ILE A 298 -0.01 -29.40 -29.24
N GLY A 299 -0.72 -30.27 -28.51
CA GLY A 299 -0.60 -31.71 -28.63
C GLY A 299 -1.20 -32.25 -29.92
N ARG A 300 -0.96 -33.53 -30.18
CA ARG A 300 -1.51 -34.28 -31.32
C ARG A 300 -3.03 -34.25 -31.33
N LYS A 301 -3.60 -34.21 -32.54
CA LYS A 301 -5.03 -34.35 -32.76
C LYS A 301 -5.30 -35.23 -33.99
N GLY A 302 -5.73 -36.47 -33.75
CA GLY A 302 -5.85 -37.47 -34.80
C GLY A 302 -4.49 -37.72 -35.45
N ASP A 303 -4.43 -37.64 -36.78
CA ASP A 303 -3.21 -37.87 -37.56
C ASP A 303 -2.26 -36.65 -37.59
N GLN A 304 -2.66 -35.50 -37.01
CA GLN A 304 -1.80 -34.32 -36.98
C GLN A 304 -0.78 -34.44 -35.83
N PRO A 305 0.54 -34.27 -36.11
CA PRO A 305 1.56 -34.26 -35.07
C PRO A 305 1.33 -33.07 -34.12
N GLY A 306 1.77 -33.22 -32.87
CA GLY A 306 1.83 -32.10 -31.94
C GLY A 306 2.89 -31.12 -32.44
N ARG A 307 2.73 -29.85 -32.11
CA ARG A 307 3.61 -28.78 -32.59
C ARG A 307 3.96 -27.84 -31.46
N TYR A 308 5.14 -27.26 -31.56
CA TYR A 308 5.62 -26.25 -30.64
C TYR A 308 6.34 -25.15 -31.40
N SER A 309 6.38 -23.96 -30.83
CA SER A 309 7.09 -22.81 -31.38
C SER A 309 7.50 -21.83 -30.29
N GLY A 310 8.46 -20.97 -30.62
CA GLY A 310 8.77 -19.82 -29.82
C GLY A 310 9.37 -18.69 -30.63
N ILE A 311 9.14 -17.47 -30.17
CA ILE A 311 9.55 -16.22 -30.82
C ILE A 311 10.30 -15.37 -29.80
N PHE A 312 11.54 -15.01 -30.13
CA PHE A 312 12.35 -14.10 -29.35
C PHE A 312 12.20 -12.66 -29.84
N GLN A 313 11.94 -11.75 -28.91
CA GLN A 313 11.81 -10.32 -29.15
C GLN A 313 12.82 -9.53 -28.32
N ASP A 314 13.34 -8.45 -28.90
CA ASP A 314 14.19 -7.49 -28.19
C ASP A 314 13.35 -6.54 -27.31
N GLU A 315 14.02 -5.61 -26.62
CA GLU A 315 13.40 -4.58 -25.78
C GLU A 315 12.47 -3.62 -26.53
N LYS A 316 12.50 -3.61 -27.88
CA LYS A 316 11.59 -2.82 -28.73
C LYS A 316 10.41 -3.65 -29.24
N GLY A 317 10.31 -4.91 -28.82
CA GLY A 317 9.30 -5.86 -29.31
C GLY A 317 9.61 -6.39 -30.71
N LYS A 318 10.81 -6.16 -31.25
CA LYS A 318 11.18 -6.64 -32.57
C LYS A 318 11.62 -8.10 -32.49
N CYS A 319 10.98 -8.95 -33.28
CA CYS A 319 11.39 -10.34 -33.45
C CYS A 319 12.81 -10.39 -34.06
N PHE A 320 13.71 -11.14 -33.43
CA PHE A 320 15.07 -11.34 -33.96
C PHE A 320 15.46 -12.82 -34.09
N ASP A 321 14.74 -13.74 -33.46
CA ASP A 321 14.96 -15.18 -33.59
C ASP A 321 13.66 -15.95 -33.34
N MET A 322 13.53 -17.14 -33.91
CA MET A 322 12.33 -17.98 -33.76
C MET A 322 12.65 -19.46 -34.02
N TYR A 323 11.83 -20.33 -33.44
CA TYR A 323 11.92 -21.77 -33.67
C TYR A 323 10.54 -22.40 -33.73
N ARG A 324 10.47 -23.55 -34.40
CA ARG A 324 9.30 -24.44 -34.40
C ARG A 324 9.72 -25.88 -34.58
N GLY A 325 8.87 -26.82 -34.17
CA GLY A 325 9.09 -28.23 -34.39
C GLY A 325 7.84 -29.06 -34.13
N ASP A 326 7.95 -30.35 -34.49
CA ASP A 326 6.92 -31.35 -34.24
C ASP A 326 7.28 -32.16 -32.98
N ILE A 327 6.26 -32.59 -32.24
CA ILE A 327 6.39 -33.40 -31.04
C ILE A 327 5.30 -34.48 -30.97
N ASP A 328 5.68 -35.68 -30.54
CA ASP A 328 4.79 -36.83 -30.45
C ASP A 328 4.08 -36.94 -29.09
N VAL A 329 3.38 -35.89 -28.66
CA VAL A 329 2.63 -35.86 -27.38
C VAL A 329 1.20 -35.40 -27.59
N GLU A 330 0.25 -35.96 -26.84
CA GLU A 330 -1.16 -35.54 -26.87
C GLU A 330 -1.45 -34.32 -25.97
N ASP A 331 -0.62 -34.09 -24.96
CA ASP A 331 -0.83 -33.06 -23.94
C ASP A 331 -0.25 -31.71 -24.38
N ASN A 332 -1.11 -30.68 -24.46
CA ASN A 332 -0.73 -29.30 -24.78
C ASN A 332 0.28 -28.71 -23.78
N VAL A 333 0.19 -29.09 -22.49
CA VAL A 333 1.14 -28.64 -21.46
C VAL A 333 2.52 -29.19 -21.77
N ILE A 334 2.62 -30.48 -22.13
CA ILE A 334 3.91 -31.10 -22.47
C ILE A 334 4.48 -30.51 -23.76
N ALA A 335 3.65 -30.29 -24.79
CA ALA A 335 4.07 -29.59 -26.00
C ALA A 335 4.60 -28.17 -25.71
N GLY A 336 3.94 -27.44 -24.80
CA GLY A 336 4.41 -26.12 -24.37
C GLY A 336 5.69 -26.17 -23.55
N LEU A 337 5.86 -27.17 -22.68
CA LEU A 337 7.09 -27.38 -21.93
C LEU A 337 8.27 -27.69 -22.86
N GLU A 338 8.02 -28.39 -23.98
CA GLU A 338 9.03 -28.57 -25.01
C GLU A 338 9.42 -27.25 -25.68
N ALA A 339 8.45 -26.39 -26.01
CA ALA A 339 8.77 -25.05 -26.51
C ALA A 339 9.70 -24.32 -25.52
N LEU A 340 9.33 -24.28 -24.23
CA LEU A 340 10.16 -23.66 -23.20
C LEU A 340 11.56 -24.27 -23.13
N ARG A 341 11.66 -25.60 -23.15
CA ARG A 341 12.93 -26.32 -23.08
C ARG A 341 13.85 -25.94 -24.25
N ILE A 342 13.32 -25.90 -25.48
CA ILE A 342 14.09 -25.52 -26.68
C ILE A 342 14.55 -24.06 -26.60
N GLY A 343 13.66 -23.15 -26.20
CA GLY A 343 14.02 -21.74 -26.01
C GLY A 343 15.12 -21.53 -24.98
N LEU A 344 15.00 -22.18 -23.81
CA LEU A 344 16.03 -22.11 -22.75
C LEU A 344 17.35 -22.71 -23.20
N ALA A 345 17.33 -23.84 -23.92
CA ALA A 345 18.53 -24.47 -24.45
C ALA A 345 19.27 -23.54 -25.43
N GLY A 346 18.54 -22.88 -26.34
CA GLY A 346 19.13 -21.85 -27.22
C GLY A 346 19.79 -20.73 -26.42
N CYS A 347 19.15 -20.24 -25.36
CA CYS A 347 19.74 -19.23 -24.49
C CYS A 347 21.03 -19.71 -23.80
N MET A 348 21.07 -20.96 -23.33
CA MET A 348 22.27 -21.57 -22.72
C MET A 348 23.43 -21.71 -23.70
N GLU A 349 23.14 -21.87 -24.99
CA GLU A 349 24.12 -21.93 -26.09
C GLU A 349 24.54 -20.54 -26.60
N GLY A 350 23.98 -19.46 -26.03
CA GLY A 350 24.25 -18.08 -26.43
C GLY A 350 23.48 -17.63 -27.67
N ARG A 351 22.39 -18.32 -28.04
CA ARG A 351 21.54 -18.05 -29.21
C ARG A 351 20.05 -18.02 -28.82
N PRO A 352 19.54 -16.87 -28.32
CA PRO A 352 20.23 -15.61 -28.05
C PRO A 352 20.99 -15.60 -26.73
N ASN A 353 22.00 -14.73 -26.61
CA ASN A 353 22.70 -14.48 -25.35
C ASN A 353 21.80 -13.69 -24.37
N ALA A 354 20.83 -14.38 -23.77
CA ALA A 354 19.89 -13.82 -22.81
C ALA A 354 20.40 -14.00 -21.39
N GLN A 355 20.88 -12.91 -20.78
CA GLN A 355 21.18 -12.89 -19.34
C GLN A 355 19.92 -12.75 -18.49
N LYS A 356 18.93 -12.02 -19.01
CA LYS A 356 17.60 -11.82 -18.42
C LYS A 356 16.51 -12.18 -19.44
N LEU A 357 15.61 -13.09 -19.08
CA LEU A 357 14.60 -13.65 -19.98
C LEU A 357 13.20 -13.60 -19.37
N ILE A 358 12.26 -12.97 -20.08
CA ILE A 358 10.82 -13.07 -19.81
C ILE A 358 10.24 -14.12 -20.74
N VAL A 359 9.54 -15.10 -20.19
CA VAL A 359 8.79 -16.10 -20.95
C VAL A 359 7.29 -15.85 -20.79
N GLU A 360 6.59 -15.75 -21.92
CA GLU A 360 5.15 -15.58 -21.99
C GLU A 360 4.50 -16.82 -22.61
N SER A 361 3.46 -17.35 -21.97
CA SER A 361 2.64 -18.44 -22.49
C SER A 361 1.15 -18.19 -22.26
N ASP A 362 0.32 -18.63 -23.20
CA ASP A 362 -1.14 -18.68 -23.05
C ASP A 362 -1.64 -19.95 -22.34
N ASN A 363 -0.74 -20.88 -22.01
CA ASN A 363 -1.07 -22.08 -21.23
C ASN A 363 -0.86 -21.83 -19.73
N ILE A 364 -1.93 -21.52 -19.01
CA ILE A 364 -1.89 -21.22 -17.57
C ILE A 364 -1.36 -22.39 -16.71
N ILE A 365 -1.62 -23.63 -17.10
CA ILE A 365 -1.19 -24.82 -16.35
C ILE A 365 0.33 -25.00 -16.46
N LEU A 366 0.90 -24.78 -17.65
CA LEU A 366 2.34 -24.75 -17.85
C LEU A 366 3.00 -23.70 -16.94
N VAL A 367 2.47 -22.47 -16.96
CA VAL A 367 3.01 -21.36 -16.15
C VAL A 367 2.98 -21.72 -14.66
N HIS A 368 1.87 -22.30 -14.17
CA HIS A 368 1.77 -22.76 -12.80
C HIS A 368 2.83 -23.81 -12.46
N TYR A 369 2.98 -24.85 -13.30
CA TYR A 369 3.97 -25.91 -13.08
C TYR A 369 5.40 -25.39 -13.02
N VAL A 370 5.75 -24.47 -13.92
CA VAL A 370 7.09 -23.86 -13.95
C VAL A 370 7.33 -22.95 -12.73
N ASN A 371 6.29 -22.29 -12.21
CA ASN A 371 6.37 -21.44 -11.03
C ASN A 371 6.19 -22.20 -9.70
N GLY A 372 6.10 -23.54 -9.72
CA GLY A 372 5.98 -24.35 -8.51
C GLY A 372 4.58 -24.37 -7.89
N LEU A 373 3.53 -24.11 -8.68
CA LEU A 373 2.12 -24.12 -8.28
C LEU A 373 1.35 -25.27 -8.99
N PRO A 374 0.37 -25.91 -8.32
CA PRO A 374 0.51 -27.16 -7.55
C PRO A 374 0.99 -28.40 -8.34
N GLU A 375 1.27 -29.50 -7.61
CA GLU A 375 2.05 -30.69 -8.06
C GLU A 375 1.76 -31.14 -9.50
N PRO A 376 2.76 -31.02 -10.40
CA PRO A 376 2.68 -31.59 -11.73
C PRO A 376 2.58 -33.12 -11.64
N ASN A 377 1.85 -33.73 -12.57
CA ASN A 377 1.83 -35.19 -12.65
C ASN A 377 3.23 -35.75 -12.99
N ASP A 378 3.45 -37.04 -12.74
CA ASP A 378 4.75 -37.72 -12.96
C ASP A 378 5.30 -37.51 -14.38
N THR A 379 4.41 -37.37 -15.36
CA THR A 379 4.80 -37.16 -16.76
C THR A 379 5.36 -35.75 -16.91
N ALA A 380 4.63 -34.70 -16.51
CA ALA A 380 5.08 -33.32 -16.53
C ALA A 380 6.36 -33.10 -15.69
N MET A 381 6.48 -33.76 -14.53
CA MET A 381 7.68 -33.68 -13.69
C MET A 381 8.97 -34.12 -14.39
N ARG A 382 8.90 -35.12 -15.28
CA ARG A 382 10.08 -35.54 -16.07
C ARG A 382 10.58 -34.45 -16.99
N TRP A 383 9.67 -33.68 -17.60
CA TRP A 383 10.02 -32.56 -18.49
C TRP A 383 10.50 -31.33 -17.70
N LEU A 384 9.90 -31.08 -16.54
CA LEU A 384 10.26 -29.95 -15.69
C LEU A 384 11.67 -30.08 -15.09
N GLY A 385 12.19 -31.29 -14.90
CA GLY A 385 13.53 -31.50 -14.32
C GLY A 385 14.66 -30.78 -15.08
N GLU A 386 14.70 -30.90 -16.40
CA GLU A 386 15.68 -30.20 -17.25
C GLU A 386 15.42 -28.69 -17.29
N ILE A 387 14.13 -28.30 -17.37
CA ILE A 387 13.72 -26.89 -17.39
C ILE A 387 14.16 -26.18 -16.10
N PHE A 388 13.91 -26.76 -14.92
CA PHE A 388 14.35 -26.21 -13.63
C PHE A 388 15.87 -26.10 -13.52
N PHE A 389 16.60 -27.04 -14.11
CA PHE A 389 18.06 -26.93 -14.17
C PHE A 389 18.51 -25.70 -14.99
N MET A 390 17.89 -25.45 -16.14
CA MET A 390 18.19 -24.28 -16.98
C MET A 390 17.72 -22.96 -16.35
N LEU A 391 16.54 -22.94 -15.74
CA LEU A 391 15.99 -21.76 -15.05
C LEU A 391 16.87 -21.30 -13.87
N LYS A 392 17.65 -22.19 -13.25
CA LYS A 392 18.64 -21.80 -12.22
C LYS A 392 19.85 -21.06 -12.77
N ARG A 393 20.07 -21.06 -14.09
CA ARG A 393 21.26 -20.50 -14.75
C ARG A 393 20.97 -19.22 -15.53
N ILE A 394 19.71 -18.90 -15.78
CA ILE A 394 19.25 -17.70 -16.48
C ILE A 394 18.36 -16.92 -15.51
N ALA A 395 18.52 -15.60 -15.41
CA ALA A 395 17.55 -14.78 -14.68
C ALA A 395 16.23 -14.77 -15.47
N CYS A 396 15.31 -15.68 -15.13
CA CYS A 396 14.14 -15.98 -15.92
C CYS A 396 12.85 -15.82 -15.12
N VAL A 397 11.82 -15.29 -15.78
CA VAL A 397 10.46 -15.13 -15.24
C VAL A 397 9.49 -15.74 -16.24
N VAL A 398 8.58 -16.60 -15.77
CA VAL A 398 7.56 -17.22 -16.62
C VAL A 398 6.18 -16.76 -16.15
N TYR A 399 5.37 -16.18 -17.04
CA TYR A 399 4.03 -15.75 -16.70
C TYR A 399 3.01 -15.95 -17.83
N HIS A 400 1.75 -15.88 -17.45
CA HIS A 400 0.62 -16.08 -18.34
C HIS A 400 0.23 -14.81 -19.11
N ILE A 401 0.03 -14.95 -20.41
CA ILE A 401 -0.64 -13.99 -21.31
C ILE A 401 -1.92 -14.61 -21.88
N TYR A 402 -2.77 -13.82 -22.52
CA TYR A 402 -3.95 -14.35 -23.21
C TYR A 402 -3.62 -14.72 -24.66
N GLU A 403 -4.44 -15.58 -25.26
CA GLU A 403 -4.23 -16.12 -26.62
C GLU A 403 -4.03 -15.02 -27.67
N GLU A 404 -4.72 -13.90 -27.54
CA GLU A 404 -4.63 -12.76 -28.46
C GLU A 404 -3.22 -12.12 -28.45
N ALA A 405 -2.54 -12.12 -27.30
CA ALA A 405 -1.16 -11.65 -27.21
C ALA A 405 -0.14 -12.67 -27.76
N ASN A 406 -0.55 -13.93 -27.92
CA ASN A 406 0.32 -15.02 -28.36
C ASN A 406 0.04 -15.48 -29.81
N GLU A 407 -0.78 -14.74 -30.55
CA GLU A 407 -1.26 -15.08 -31.90
C GLU A 407 -0.09 -15.40 -32.86
N ALA A 408 0.93 -14.55 -32.91
CA ALA A 408 2.08 -14.74 -33.80
C ALA A 408 2.84 -16.06 -33.53
N THR A 409 3.00 -16.44 -32.26
CA THR A 409 3.66 -17.69 -31.87
C THR A 409 2.81 -18.90 -32.23
N ARG A 410 1.49 -18.78 -32.02
CA ARG A 410 0.50 -19.79 -32.40
C ARG A 410 0.48 -20.03 -33.91
N ASP A 411 0.47 -18.96 -34.71
CA ASP A 411 0.49 -19.05 -36.18
C ASP A 411 1.80 -19.64 -36.70
N LEU A 412 2.93 -19.33 -36.06
CA LEU A 412 4.21 -19.95 -36.39
C LEU A 412 4.19 -21.48 -36.17
N ALA A 413 3.52 -21.97 -35.13
CA ALA A 413 3.35 -23.40 -34.90
C ALA A 413 2.37 -24.05 -35.88
N LEU A 414 1.24 -23.41 -36.17
CA LEU A 414 0.14 -24.02 -36.93
C LEU A 414 0.31 -23.90 -38.44
N ASN A 415 0.68 -22.71 -38.91
CA ASN A 415 0.71 -22.35 -40.33
C ASN A 415 2.15 -22.16 -40.83
N GLY A 416 3.10 -21.99 -39.91
CA GLY A 416 4.48 -21.73 -40.26
C GLY A 416 4.71 -20.31 -40.78
N GLU A 417 3.76 -19.41 -40.54
CA GLU A 417 3.83 -18.01 -40.92
C GLU A 417 4.78 -17.26 -39.98
N CYS A 418 5.73 -16.53 -40.55
CA CYS A 418 6.59 -15.65 -39.77
C CYS A 418 5.83 -14.38 -39.41
N PRO A 419 6.02 -13.81 -38.21
CA PRO A 419 5.47 -12.50 -37.88
C PRO A 419 5.93 -11.49 -38.92
N ASN A 420 5.01 -10.69 -39.48
CA ASN A 420 5.37 -9.61 -40.39
C ASN A 420 6.37 -8.70 -39.67
N SER A 421 7.58 -8.59 -40.23
CA SER A 421 8.58 -7.64 -39.78
C SER A 421 8.07 -6.23 -40.06
N ALA A 422 7.40 -5.61 -39.09
CA ALA A 422 7.14 -4.18 -39.07
C ALA A 422 8.37 -3.44 -38.57
#